data_AF-A0A939PJV6-F1
#
_entry.id   AF-A0A939PJV6-F1
#
_cell.length_a   1.000
_cell.length_b   1.000
_cell.length_c   1.000
_cell.angle_alpha   90.00
_cell.angle_beta   90.00
_cell.angle_gamma   90.00
#
_symmetry.space_group_name_H-M   'P 1'
#
loop_
_entity.id
_entity.type
_entity.pdbx_description
1 polymer ?
#
loop_
_entity_poly.entity_id
_entity_poly.type
_entity_poly.pdbx_seq_one_letter_code
_entity_poly.pdbx_strand_id
1 'polypeptide(L)'
;MSTATGLATAVLLGLLTLTAGALASLRLGFARSGVTTAPATGDSGGGHPESLTAVLEPGAEEYLAWLADHHWPTDEYLDLELEWANELGSPEAPDLSEIPPCPQCHRRREDVWPCPQCGRLLHSSCGHGMRRRRVDKPYRTHGANSEAVIAEWICTGCTSVVGLDVDHGDEAGDDLFR
;
A
#
# COMPACT_ATOMS: atom_id res chain seq x y z
N MET A 1 24.56 53.08 35.21
CA MET A 1 23.11 53.18 34.91
C MET A 1 22.77 52.00 34.01
N SER A 2 22.63 50.77 34.54
CA SER A 2 21.42 50.15 35.13
C SER A 2 20.16 50.32 34.28
N THR A 3 19.81 49.29 33.49
CA THR A 3 18.45 48.82 33.12
C THR A 3 18.54 47.85 31.93
N ALA A 4 18.87 46.57 32.14
CA ALA A 4 18.79 45.56 31.06
C ALA A 4 18.41 44.14 31.51
N THR A 5 18.12 43.92 32.80
CA THR A 5 17.78 42.61 33.37
C THR A 5 16.28 42.39 33.59
N GLY A 6 15.41 43.33 33.19
CA GLY A 6 13.98 43.26 33.45
C GLY A 6 13.12 42.56 32.38
N LEU A 7 13.59 42.43 31.14
CA LEU A 7 12.75 41.98 30.02
C LEU A 7 12.74 40.45 29.79
N ALA A 8 13.77 39.73 30.26
CA ALA A 8 13.87 38.29 30.02
C ALA A 8 12.92 37.45 30.90
N THR A 9 12.56 37.94 32.09
CA THR A 9 11.73 37.19 33.05
C THR A 9 10.23 37.27 32.74
N ALA A 10 9.75 38.36 32.13
CA ALA A 10 8.35 38.51 31.77
C ALA A 10 7.91 37.56 30.64
N VAL A 11 8.81 37.28 29.68
CA VAL A 11 8.53 36.40 28.54
C VAL A 11 8.38 34.93 28.97
N LEU A 12 9.22 34.47 29.91
CA LEU A 12 9.19 33.09 30.43
C LEU A 12 7.95 32.82 31.30
N LEU A 13 7.48 33.80 32.08
CA LEU A 13 6.23 33.66 32.85
C LEU A 13 4.97 33.65 31.95
N GLY A 14 4.99 34.38 30.83
CA GLY A 14 3.91 34.33 29.84
C GLY A 14 3.79 32.96 29.15
N LEU A 15 4.92 32.35 28.79
CA LEU A 15 4.93 31.04 28.11
C LEU A 15 4.46 29.88 29.01
N LEU A 16 4.76 29.96 30.32
CA LEU A 16 4.35 28.95 31.31
C LEU A 16 2.84 29.01 31.65
N THR A 17 2.23 30.20 31.59
CA THR A 17 0.78 30.33 31.86
C THR A 17 -0.09 29.89 30.66
N LEU A 18 0.39 30.08 29.43
CA LEU A 18 -0.31 29.62 28.21
C LEU A 18 -0.29 28.09 28.05
N THR A 19 0.79 27.42 28.44
CA THR A 19 0.91 25.96 28.32
C THR A 19 0.09 25.19 29.38
N ALA A 20 -0.09 25.76 30.58
CA ALA A 20 -0.92 25.16 31.62
C ALA A 20 -2.43 25.22 31.31
N GLY A 21 -2.92 26.28 30.65
CA GLY A 21 -4.33 26.44 30.29
C GLY A 21 -4.82 25.46 29.20
N ALA A 22 -3.94 25.11 28.25
CA ALA A 22 -4.27 24.17 27.18
C ALA A 22 -4.45 22.73 27.71
N LEU A 23 -3.58 22.28 28.63
CA LEU A 23 -3.66 20.95 29.22
C LEU A 23 -4.89 20.74 30.12
N ALA A 24 -5.37 21.78 30.78
CA ALA A 24 -6.61 21.71 31.58
C ALA A 24 -7.87 21.60 30.69
N SER A 25 -7.86 22.22 29.51
CA SER A 25 -9.00 22.21 28.57
C SER A 25 -9.16 20.84 27.88
N LEU A 26 -8.05 20.13 27.60
CA LEU A 26 -8.09 18.76 27.08
C LEU A 26 -8.60 17.73 28.11
N ARG A 27 -8.42 17.98 29.41
CA ARG A 27 -8.85 17.07 30.49
C ARG A 27 -10.33 17.17 30.83
N LEU A 28 -10.97 18.32 30.61
CA LEU A 28 -12.41 18.50 30.88
C LEU A 28 -13.32 18.20 29.66
N GLY A 29 -12.83 18.30 28.43
CA GLY A 29 -13.62 18.01 27.23
C GLY A 29 -13.97 16.52 27.05
N PHE A 30 -13.13 15.62 27.57
CA PHE A 30 -13.31 14.17 27.43
C PHE A 30 -14.27 13.54 28.46
N ALA A 31 -14.77 14.32 29.42
CA ALA A 31 -15.62 13.82 30.50
C ALA A 31 -17.13 13.90 30.22
N ARG A 32 -17.56 14.30 29.01
CA ARG A 32 -18.98 14.53 28.73
C ARG A 32 -19.41 14.07 27.33
N SER A 33 -19.31 12.78 27.10
CA SER A 33 -20.24 12.06 26.21
C SER A 33 -20.25 10.60 26.63
N GLY A 34 -21.10 10.32 27.61
CA GLY A 34 -21.55 8.96 27.87
C GLY A 34 -22.54 8.56 26.77
N VAL A 35 -22.17 7.55 26.00
CA VAL A 35 -23.13 6.58 25.46
C VAL A 35 -22.73 5.23 26.04
N THR A 36 -23.64 4.68 26.83
CA THR A 36 -23.59 3.36 27.42
C THR A 36 -24.08 2.34 26.41
N THR A 37 -23.22 1.39 26.02
CA THR A 37 -23.61 0.08 25.48
C THR A 37 -22.60 -0.98 25.92
N ALA A 38 -23.06 -1.81 26.88
CA ALA A 38 -22.70 -3.18 27.28
C ALA A 38 -21.22 -3.68 27.32
N PRO A 39 -20.82 -4.48 28.34
CA PRO A 39 -19.52 -5.13 28.38
C PRO A 39 -19.55 -6.45 27.60
N ALA A 40 -18.90 -6.49 26.44
CA ALA A 40 -18.51 -7.77 25.83
C ALA A 40 -17.17 -8.21 26.44
N THR A 41 -17.24 -8.95 27.54
CA THR A 41 -16.16 -9.86 27.95
C THR A 41 -16.03 -10.93 26.86
N GLY A 42 -15.02 -10.77 26.01
CA GLY A 42 -14.55 -11.75 25.04
C GLY A 42 -13.03 -11.72 25.02
N ASP A 43 -12.46 -12.82 25.46
CA ASP A 43 -11.04 -13.09 25.62
C ASP A 43 -10.27 -13.06 24.28
N SER A 44 -8.99 -12.73 24.42
CA SER A 44 -7.85 -12.75 23.49
C SER A 44 -7.94 -13.70 22.28
N GLY A 45 -7.67 -13.18 21.08
CA GLY A 45 -7.33 -14.00 19.92
C GLY A 45 -6.88 -13.15 18.73
N GLY A 46 -5.62 -13.25 18.32
CA GLY A 46 -5.04 -12.51 17.21
C GLY A 46 -5.68 -12.86 15.87
N GLY A 47 -6.73 -12.13 15.51
CA GLY A 47 -7.28 -12.06 14.15
C GLY A 47 -6.56 -10.97 13.37
N HIS A 48 -6.03 -11.33 12.20
CA HIS A 48 -5.69 -10.36 11.17
C HIS A 48 -6.94 -9.51 10.86
N PRO A 49 -6.84 -8.19 10.65
CA PRO A 49 -8.02 -7.37 10.44
C PRO A 49 -8.82 -7.91 9.26
N GLU A 50 -10.11 -8.06 9.48
CA GLU A 50 -11.12 -8.37 8.47
C GLU A 50 -10.85 -7.57 7.18
N SER A 51 -10.65 -8.30 6.07
CA SER A 51 -10.64 -7.85 4.67
C SER A 51 -10.50 -6.33 4.41
N LEU A 52 -9.39 -5.95 3.76
CA LEU A 52 -9.18 -4.61 3.16
C LEU A 52 -10.20 -4.22 2.07
N THR A 53 -11.23 -5.03 1.84
CA THR A 53 -12.35 -4.77 0.93
C THR A 53 -13.69 -4.97 1.63
N ALA A 54 -13.79 -4.64 2.92
CA ALA A 54 -15.09 -4.54 3.57
C ALA A 54 -15.95 -3.54 2.79
N VAL A 55 -17.08 -4.00 2.25
CA VAL A 55 -18.06 -3.12 1.60
C VAL A 55 -18.55 -2.15 2.66
N LEU A 56 -18.25 -0.87 2.47
CA LEU A 56 -18.62 0.18 3.40
C LEU A 56 -20.07 0.59 3.15
N GLU A 57 -20.76 0.97 4.22
CA GLU A 57 -22.05 1.64 4.06
C GLU A 57 -21.83 3.00 3.40
N PRO A 58 -22.76 3.50 2.56
CA PRO A 58 -22.56 4.73 1.78
C PRO A 58 -22.13 5.95 2.62
N GLY A 59 -22.66 6.09 3.84
CA GLY A 59 -22.27 7.19 4.73
C GLY A 59 -20.85 7.07 5.28
N ALA A 60 -20.32 5.86 5.43
CA ALA A 60 -18.93 5.64 5.80
C ALA A 60 -17.99 5.95 4.62
N GLU A 61 -18.39 5.60 3.39
CA GLU A 61 -17.66 5.98 2.17
C GLU A 61 -17.61 7.51 2.01
N GLU A 62 -18.75 8.18 2.14
CA GLU A 62 -18.83 9.65 2.08
C GLU A 62 -17.98 10.31 3.17
N TYR A 63 -17.98 9.76 4.39
CA TYR A 63 -17.15 10.26 5.47
C TYR A 63 -15.66 10.12 5.17
N LEU A 64 -15.22 8.96 4.66
CA LEU A 64 -13.83 8.74 4.28
C LEU A 64 -13.41 9.61 3.09
N ALA A 65 -14.27 9.77 2.09
CA ALA A 65 -14.03 10.68 0.96
C ALA A 65 -13.88 12.13 1.44
N TRP A 66 -14.74 12.59 2.35
CA TRP A 66 -14.60 13.90 2.98
C TRP A 66 -13.31 14.01 3.81
N LEU A 67 -12.93 12.96 4.54
CA LEU A 67 -11.73 12.95 5.36
C LEU A 67 -10.45 13.02 4.50
N ALA A 68 -10.46 12.34 3.35
CA ALA A 68 -9.40 12.41 2.35
C ALA A 68 -9.28 13.83 1.77
N ASP A 69 -10.40 14.43 1.33
CA ASP A 69 -10.44 15.81 0.83
C ASP A 69 -9.94 16.83 1.88
N HIS A 70 -10.28 16.62 3.15
CA HIS A 70 -9.88 17.53 4.22
C HIS A 70 -8.40 17.43 4.61
N HIS A 71 -7.85 16.21 4.69
CA HIS A 71 -6.48 15.99 5.13
C HIS A 71 -5.46 15.98 4.00
N TRP A 72 -5.92 15.80 2.77
CA TRP A 72 -5.09 15.78 1.56
C TRP A 72 -5.61 16.79 0.53
N PRO A 73 -5.71 18.09 0.88
CA PRO A 73 -6.33 19.11 0.03
C PRO A 73 -5.53 19.39 -1.26
N THR A 74 -4.25 19.00 -1.27
CA THR A 74 -3.40 18.97 -2.46
C THR A 74 -2.87 17.55 -2.58
N ASP A 75 -3.25 16.86 -3.65
CA ASP A 75 -2.72 15.55 -3.93
C ASP A 75 -1.35 15.71 -4.61
N GLU A 76 -0.31 15.83 -3.77
CA GLU A 76 1.08 16.00 -4.22
C GLU A 76 1.53 14.90 -5.19
N TYR A 77 0.93 13.70 -5.12
CA TYR A 77 1.23 12.62 -6.06
C TYR A 77 0.48 12.79 -7.38
N LEU A 78 -0.78 13.21 -7.34
CA LEU A 78 -1.55 13.51 -8.55
C LEU A 78 -0.93 14.69 -9.32
N ASP A 79 -0.46 15.72 -8.62
CA ASP A 79 0.23 16.86 -9.25
C ASP A 79 1.54 16.39 -9.91
N LEU A 80 2.30 15.51 -9.25
CA LEU A 80 3.52 14.91 -9.79
C LEU A 80 3.22 14.01 -11.02
N GLU A 81 2.14 13.24 -10.97
CA GLU A 81 1.67 12.42 -12.10
C GLU A 81 1.25 13.29 -13.30
N LEU A 82 0.58 14.42 -13.03
CA LEU A 82 0.20 15.41 -14.05
C LEU A 82 1.43 16.13 -14.63
N GLU A 83 2.40 16.49 -13.79
CA GLU A 83 3.68 17.06 -14.23
C GLU A 83 4.43 16.07 -15.12
N TRP A 84 4.55 14.80 -14.70
CA TRP A 84 5.17 13.75 -15.51
C TRP A 84 4.41 13.49 -16.82
N ALA A 85 3.09 13.47 -16.81
CA ALA A 85 2.28 13.30 -18.02
C ALA A 85 2.50 14.44 -19.01
N ASN A 86 2.61 15.68 -18.51
CA ASN A 86 2.92 16.86 -19.32
C ASN A 86 4.36 16.85 -19.86
N GLU A 87 5.35 16.49 -19.03
CA GLU A 87 6.76 16.39 -19.45
C GLU A 87 6.98 15.28 -20.48
N LEU A 88 6.28 14.15 -20.33
CA LEU A 88 6.34 13.01 -21.25
C LEU A 88 5.48 13.23 -22.51
N GLY A 89 4.70 14.32 -22.58
CA GLY A 89 3.86 14.65 -23.72
C GLY A 89 2.79 13.59 -24.04
N SER A 90 2.29 12.88 -23.02
CA SER A 90 1.38 11.74 -23.20
C SER A 90 -0.06 12.13 -22.85
N PRO A 91 -0.96 12.31 -23.83
CA PRO A 91 -2.38 12.55 -23.54
C PRO A 91 -3.15 11.30 -23.12
N GLU A 92 -2.57 10.10 -23.20
CA GLU A 92 -3.21 8.85 -22.78
C GLU A 92 -2.19 7.94 -22.09
N ALA A 93 -2.68 7.02 -21.27
CA ALA A 93 -1.92 5.91 -20.70
C ALA A 93 -0.94 5.31 -21.73
N PRO A 94 0.21 4.73 -21.31
CA PRO A 94 1.20 4.15 -22.21
C PRO A 94 0.50 3.32 -23.30
N ASP A 95 0.74 3.65 -24.57
CA ASP A 95 0.11 2.98 -25.70
C ASP A 95 0.49 1.49 -25.65
N LEU A 96 -0.47 0.65 -25.22
CA LEU A 96 -0.30 -0.80 -25.13
C LEU A 96 0.05 -1.43 -26.49
N SER A 97 -0.10 -0.69 -27.60
CA SER A 97 0.35 -1.08 -28.94
C SER A 97 1.87 -1.13 -29.08
N GLU A 98 2.63 -0.42 -28.23
CA GLU A 98 4.09 -0.44 -28.20
C GLU A 98 4.66 -1.70 -27.53
N ILE A 99 3.87 -2.43 -26.72
CA ILE A 99 4.32 -3.67 -26.08
C ILE A 99 4.36 -4.79 -27.14
N PRO A 100 5.55 -5.25 -27.57
CA PRO A 100 5.65 -6.25 -28.63
C PRO A 100 4.93 -7.54 -28.22
N PRO A 101 4.21 -8.19 -29.16
CA PRO A 101 3.50 -9.43 -28.85
C PRO A 101 4.51 -10.52 -28.46
N CYS A 102 4.09 -11.41 -27.56
CA CYS A 102 4.92 -12.55 -27.19
C CYS A 102 5.22 -13.40 -28.44
N PRO A 103 6.49 -13.71 -28.76
CA PRO A 103 6.86 -14.40 -30.00
C PRO A 103 6.41 -15.87 -30.04
N GLN A 104 6.03 -16.46 -28.89
CA GLN A 104 5.59 -17.86 -28.80
C GLN A 104 4.08 -18.04 -29.02
N CYS A 105 3.23 -17.22 -28.38
CA CYS A 105 1.77 -17.37 -28.45
C CYS A 105 1.08 -16.20 -29.17
N HIS A 106 1.83 -15.20 -29.62
CA HIS A 106 1.38 -14.00 -30.35
C HIS A 106 0.28 -13.18 -29.67
N ARG A 107 0.06 -13.37 -28.36
CA ARG A 107 -0.89 -12.59 -27.58
C ARG A 107 -0.21 -11.34 -27.04
N ARG A 108 -0.94 -10.23 -27.07
CA ARG A 108 -0.66 -9.02 -26.28
C ARG A 108 -1.54 -9.12 -25.06
N ARG A 109 -0.93 -9.25 -23.90
CA ARG A 109 -1.60 -9.32 -22.62
C ARG A 109 -0.80 -8.48 -21.64
N GLU A 110 -1.46 -8.08 -20.56
CA GLU A 110 -0.87 -7.32 -19.45
C GLU A 110 0.31 -8.05 -18.80
N ASP A 111 0.44 -9.36 -19.04
CA ASP A 111 1.50 -10.22 -18.53
C ASP A 111 2.66 -10.45 -19.52
N VAL A 112 2.87 -9.53 -20.48
CA VAL A 112 4.08 -9.50 -21.34
C VAL A 112 4.99 -8.33 -20.93
N TRP A 113 6.23 -8.60 -20.53
CA TRP A 113 7.17 -7.57 -20.09
C TRP A 113 8.63 -7.90 -20.42
N PRO A 114 9.53 -6.90 -20.53
CA PRO A 114 10.96 -7.14 -20.72
C PRO A 114 11.64 -7.52 -19.39
N CYS A 115 12.63 -8.41 -19.46
CA CYS A 115 13.51 -8.72 -18.32
C CYS A 115 14.28 -7.47 -17.90
N PRO A 116 14.25 -7.06 -16.62
CA PRO A 116 14.91 -5.83 -16.16
C PRO A 116 16.44 -5.89 -16.27
N GLN A 117 17.04 -7.08 -16.36
CA GLN A 117 18.49 -7.26 -16.46
C GLN A 117 19.01 -7.34 -17.90
N CYS A 118 18.22 -7.86 -18.85
CA CYS A 118 18.73 -8.15 -20.20
C CYS A 118 17.76 -7.80 -21.34
N GLY A 119 16.60 -7.22 -21.03
CA GLY A 119 15.60 -6.79 -22.02
C GLY A 119 14.86 -7.91 -22.77
N ARG A 120 15.17 -9.20 -22.51
CA ARG A 120 14.46 -10.33 -23.13
C ARG A 120 12.97 -10.28 -22.76
N LEU A 121 12.07 -10.46 -23.73
CA LEU A 121 10.64 -10.55 -23.49
C LEU A 121 10.27 -11.80 -22.68
N LEU A 122 9.42 -11.60 -21.68
CA LEU A 122 8.91 -12.58 -20.74
C LEU A 122 7.38 -12.58 -20.81
N HIS A 123 6.76 -13.75 -20.66
CA HIS A 123 5.30 -13.89 -20.64
C HIS A 123 4.88 -15.00 -19.69
N SER A 124 4.19 -14.67 -18.58
CA SER A 124 3.85 -15.67 -17.55
C SER A 124 2.81 -16.68 -18.01
N SER A 125 1.78 -16.27 -18.75
CA SER A 125 0.73 -17.19 -19.22
C SER A 125 1.26 -18.35 -20.05
N CYS A 126 2.26 -18.12 -20.91
CA CYS A 126 2.81 -19.17 -21.78
C CYS A 126 4.22 -19.63 -21.39
N GLY A 127 4.81 -19.03 -20.34
CA GLY A 127 6.17 -19.30 -19.89
C GLY A 127 7.28 -18.82 -20.84
N HIS A 128 6.98 -17.98 -21.84
CA HIS A 128 7.99 -17.53 -22.77
C HIS A 128 9.11 -16.77 -22.06
N GLY A 129 10.36 -17.04 -22.45
CA GLY A 129 11.54 -16.39 -21.90
C GLY A 129 11.88 -16.80 -20.46
N MET A 130 11.07 -17.63 -19.81
CA MET A 130 11.20 -17.99 -18.40
C MET A 130 11.26 -19.50 -18.18
N ARG A 131 11.86 -19.90 -17.06
CA ARG A 131 11.78 -21.27 -16.55
C ARG A 131 11.48 -21.24 -15.06
N ARG A 132 10.63 -22.17 -14.61
CA ARG A 132 10.31 -22.34 -13.20
C ARG A 132 11.39 -23.19 -12.51
N ARG A 133 11.91 -22.73 -11.38
CA ARG A 133 12.85 -23.46 -10.51
C ARG A 133 12.21 -23.63 -9.13
N ARG A 134 11.95 -24.86 -8.70
CA ARG A 134 11.52 -25.13 -7.32
C ARG A 134 12.63 -24.73 -6.35
N VAL A 135 12.25 -24.15 -5.21
CA VAL A 135 13.19 -23.86 -4.13
C VAL A 135 13.23 -25.04 -3.17
N ASP A 136 14.43 -25.44 -2.73
CA ASP A 136 14.59 -26.61 -1.86
C ASP A 136 14.01 -26.38 -0.46
N LYS A 137 14.08 -25.13 0.00
CA LYS A 137 13.54 -24.69 1.28
C LYS A 137 12.65 -23.48 1.02
N PRO A 138 11.32 -23.63 1.12
CA PRO A 138 10.42 -22.50 0.99
C PRO A 138 10.80 -21.39 1.95
N TYR A 139 10.82 -20.15 1.46
CA TYR A 139 11.17 -18.97 2.23
C TYR A 139 10.07 -17.92 2.12
N ARG A 140 10.01 -17.01 3.09
CA ARG A 140 9.03 -15.92 3.10
C ARG A 140 9.71 -14.62 2.68
N THR A 141 9.04 -13.86 1.84
CA THR A 141 9.45 -12.49 1.54
C THR A 141 8.93 -11.56 2.65
N HIS A 142 9.63 -10.47 2.90
CA HIS A 142 9.14 -9.44 3.82
C HIS A 142 8.06 -8.62 3.10
N GLY A 143 6.78 -8.87 3.42
CA GLY A 143 5.61 -8.22 2.80
C GLY A 143 4.28 -8.69 3.41
N ALA A 144 3.19 -7.98 3.11
CA ALA A 144 1.91 -8.06 3.84
C ALA A 144 1.18 -9.42 3.79
N ASN A 145 1.54 -10.33 2.87
CA ASN A 145 1.01 -11.69 2.84
C ASN A 145 2.20 -12.64 2.88
N SER A 146 2.44 -13.25 4.04
CA SER A 146 3.62 -14.06 4.32
C SER A 146 3.60 -15.44 3.64
N GLU A 147 3.12 -15.54 2.41
CA GLU A 147 3.06 -16.79 1.66
C GLU A 147 4.47 -17.36 1.45
N ALA A 148 4.58 -18.69 1.51
CA ALA A 148 5.85 -19.35 1.33
C ALA A 148 6.19 -19.43 -0.16
N VAL A 149 7.30 -18.87 -0.58
CA VAL A 149 7.83 -19.02 -1.93
C VAL A 149 8.20 -20.49 -2.14
N ILE A 150 7.56 -21.16 -3.09
CA ILE A 150 7.79 -22.58 -3.44
C ILE A 150 8.55 -22.75 -4.76
N ALA A 151 8.59 -21.71 -5.60
CA ALA A 151 9.45 -21.66 -6.77
C ALA A 151 9.78 -20.23 -7.20
N GLU A 152 10.78 -20.14 -8.07
CA GLU A 152 11.24 -18.89 -8.68
C GLU A 152 11.11 -19.01 -10.20
N TRP A 153 10.62 -17.94 -10.83
CA TRP A 153 10.66 -17.77 -12.26
C TRP A 153 11.99 -17.13 -12.64
N ILE A 154 12.76 -17.85 -13.46
CA ILE A 154 14.12 -17.47 -13.86
C ILE A 154 14.13 -17.09 -15.33
N CYS A 155 14.69 -15.94 -15.66
CA CYS A 155 14.93 -15.55 -17.05
C CYS A 155 15.91 -16.53 -17.71
N THR A 156 15.53 -17.05 -18.86
CA THR A 156 16.36 -17.99 -19.65
C THR A 156 17.54 -17.32 -20.36
N GLY A 157 17.58 -15.98 -20.42
CA GLY A 157 18.65 -15.21 -21.03
C GLY A 157 19.80 -14.88 -20.07
N CYS A 158 19.48 -14.29 -18.91
CA CYS A 158 20.48 -13.78 -17.96
C CYS A 158 20.43 -14.45 -16.58
N THR A 159 19.56 -15.45 -16.39
CA THR A 159 19.41 -16.20 -15.12
C THR A 159 18.94 -15.40 -13.91
N SER A 160 18.47 -14.16 -14.10
CA SER A 160 17.86 -13.37 -13.02
C SER A 160 16.51 -13.96 -12.59
N VAL A 161 16.20 -13.84 -11.29
CA VAL A 161 14.85 -14.08 -10.77
C VAL A 161 13.95 -12.94 -11.24
N VAL A 162 12.83 -13.26 -11.87
CA VAL A 162 11.88 -12.30 -12.48
C VAL A 162 10.45 -12.44 -11.96
N GLY A 163 10.21 -13.43 -11.11
CA GLY A 163 8.93 -13.66 -10.46
C GLY A 163 9.07 -14.72 -9.38
N LEU A 164 8.15 -14.70 -8.42
CA LEU A 164 8.07 -15.67 -7.34
C LEU A 164 6.76 -16.44 -7.48
N ASP A 165 6.81 -17.73 -7.24
CA ASP A 165 5.65 -18.61 -7.17
C ASP A 165 5.48 -19.01 -5.71
N VAL A 166 4.33 -18.67 -5.16
CA VAL A 166 4.02 -18.72 -3.74
C VAL A 166 2.94 -19.75 -3.49
N ASP A 167 3.01 -20.40 -2.33
CA ASP A 167 2.01 -21.36 -1.91
C ASP A 167 0.74 -20.61 -1.47
N HIS A 168 -0.27 -20.62 -2.34
CA HIS A 168 -1.58 -20.02 -2.07
C HIS A 168 -2.45 -20.89 -1.15
N GLY A 169 -1.95 -22.04 -0.69
CA GLY A 169 -2.75 -23.07 -0.05
C GLY A 169 -3.66 -23.75 -1.08
N ASP A 170 -3.86 -25.05 -0.93
CA ASP A 170 -4.85 -25.76 -1.72
C ASP A 170 -6.23 -25.17 -1.41
N GLU A 171 -6.75 -24.26 -2.24
CA GLU A 171 -8.19 -24.18 -2.41
C GLU A 171 -8.60 -25.55 -2.94
N ALA A 172 -9.14 -26.37 -2.05
CA ALA A 172 -9.57 -27.73 -2.33
C ALA A 172 -10.31 -27.73 -3.66
N GLY A 173 -9.75 -28.47 -4.62
CA GLY A 173 -10.20 -28.50 -5.99
C GLY A 173 -11.71 -28.58 -6.09
N ASP A 174 -12.28 -27.69 -6.88
CA ASP A 174 -13.65 -27.77 -7.31
C ASP A 174 -13.78 -29.01 -8.20
N ASP A 175 -14.02 -30.14 -7.55
CA ASP A 175 -14.47 -31.41 -8.12
C ASP A 175 -15.94 -31.27 -8.56
N LEU A 176 -16.23 -30.26 -9.39
CA LEU A 176 -17.55 -29.96 -9.95
C LEU A 176 -17.60 -30.15 -11.48
N PHE A 177 -16.83 -31.12 -12.00
CA PHE A 177 -17.13 -31.71 -13.31
C PHE A 177 -16.98 -33.23 -13.26
N ARG A 178 -18.01 -33.89 -12.74
CA ARG A 178 -18.33 -35.29 -13.01
C ARG A 178 -19.73 -35.43 -13.61
#